data_AF-A0A3P8G1H0-F1
#
_entry.id   AF-A0A3P8G1H0-F1
#
_cell.length_a   1.000
_cell.length_b   1.000
_cell.length_c   1.000
_cell.angle_alpha   90.00
_cell.angle_beta   90.00
_cell.angle_gamma   90.00
#
_symmetry.space_group_name_H-M   'P 1'
#
loop_
_entity.id
_entity.type
_entity.pdbx_description
1 polymer ?
#
loop_
_entity_poly.entity_id
_entity_poly.type
_entity_poly.pdbx_seq_one_letter_code
_entity_poly.pdbx_strand_id
1 'polypeptide(L)'
;MCRLPKDAGYECGMVGAAHSAFHFDADIGECIEFLFKGCGGNQNRFTSKEDCQQGCKSLTLCGKGLPLMDFAGNIKRCDADRVPCPGSHECVGRGMESVCCQKAAFFAKHRARSRYYYDAASKLCRSFTFTGCGGNDNNFRTKGECTQFCSSEIICPRGDPHPDRYSINKIATCHEDKHCPRNYTCSHRVGRNGACCPSRGKWP
;
A
#
# COMPACT_ATOMS: atom_id res chain seq x y z
N MET A 1 -7.04 3.96 -22.99
CA MET A 1 -7.96 4.70 -22.11
C MET A 1 -7.81 4.26 -20.65
N CYS A 2 -8.40 3.14 -20.21
CA CYS A 2 -8.52 2.73 -18.79
C CYS A 2 -7.21 2.48 -18.01
N ARG A 3 -6.04 2.55 -18.64
CA ARG A 3 -4.74 2.36 -17.98
C ARG A 3 -4.02 3.66 -17.65
N LEU A 4 -4.55 4.77 -18.13
CA LEU A 4 -3.98 6.09 -17.83
C LEU A 4 -4.22 6.40 -16.35
N PRO A 5 -3.29 7.09 -15.68
CA PRO A 5 -3.48 7.46 -14.28
C PRO A 5 -4.65 8.44 -14.14
N LYS A 6 -5.20 8.53 -12.93
CA LYS A 6 -6.13 9.60 -12.58
C LYS A 6 -5.49 10.96 -12.84
N ASP A 7 -6.12 11.77 -13.66
CA ASP A 7 -5.66 13.13 -13.94
C ASP A 7 -6.77 14.14 -13.65
N ALA A 8 -6.57 14.92 -12.58
CA ALA A 8 -7.50 15.95 -12.15
C ALA A 8 -7.56 17.14 -13.11
N GLY A 9 -6.59 17.26 -14.03
CA GLY A 9 -6.46 18.43 -14.87
C GLY A 9 -6.16 19.70 -14.06
N TYR A 10 -6.62 20.84 -14.56
CA TYR A 10 -6.43 22.15 -13.93
C TYR A 10 -7.69 23.02 -14.03
N GLU A 11 -7.77 24.03 -13.17
CA GLU A 11 -8.87 25.01 -13.14
C GLU A 11 -8.74 25.98 -14.31
N CYS A 12 -9.82 26.21 -15.04
CA CYS A 12 -9.84 27.10 -16.21
C CYS A 12 -10.93 28.16 -16.15
N GLY A 13 -11.36 28.53 -14.94
CA GLY A 13 -12.30 29.62 -14.70
C GLY A 13 -13.65 29.40 -15.40
N MET A 14 -14.16 30.43 -16.10
CA MET A 14 -15.50 30.40 -16.73
C MET A 14 -15.65 29.36 -17.86
N VAL A 15 -14.55 28.78 -18.34
CA VAL A 15 -14.56 27.82 -19.45
C VAL A 15 -14.92 26.40 -18.99
N GLY A 16 -14.70 26.09 -17.71
CA GLY A 16 -14.96 24.76 -17.17
C GLY A 16 -14.98 24.76 -15.66
N ALA A 17 -16.15 24.47 -15.10
CA ALA A 17 -16.31 24.29 -13.65
C ALA A 17 -15.83 22.90 -13.23
N ALA A 18 -15.28 22.83 -12.01
CA ALA A 18 -14.93 21.56 -11.39
C ALA A 18 -16.20 20.73 -11.14
N HIS A 19 -16.14 19.43 -11.42
CA HIS A 19 -17.26 18.52 -11.25
C HIS A 19 -16.78 17.10 -10.95
N SER A 20 -17.67 16.30 -10.36
CA SER A 20 -17.45 14.87 -10.15
C SER A 20 -17.32 14.14 -11.48
N ALA A 21 -16.31 13.28 -11.57
CA ALA A 21 -16.10 12.37 -12.68
C ALA A 21 -15.61 11.03 -12.15
N PHE A 22 -15.57 10.00 -13.00
CA PHE A 22 -15.08 8.67 -12.66
C PHE A 22 -13.81 8.37 -13.44
N HIS A 23 -12.89 7.62 -12.85
CA HIS A 23 -11.75 7.03 -13.55
C HIS A 23 -11.66 5.55 -13.18
N PHE A 24 -11.11 4.74 -14.07
CA PHE A 24 -10.80 3.36 -13.75
C PHE A 24 -9.44 3.29 -13.03
N ASP A 25 -9.45 2.77 -11.81
CA ASP A 25 -8.25 2.42 -11.06
C ASP A 25 -7.83 1.00 -11.42
N ALA A 26 -6.72 0.90 -12.13
CA ALA A 26 -6.22 -0.34 -12.65
C ALA A 26 -5.59 -1.24 -11.57
N ASP A 27 -5.18 -0.70 -10.43
CA ASP A 27 -4.56 -1.49 -9.36
C ASP A 27 -5.61 -2.31 -8.61
N ILE A 28 -6.80 -1.73 -8.41
CA ILE A 28 -7.92 -2.43 -7.75
C ILE A 28 -8.95 -3.00 -8.72
N GLY A 29 -8.96 -2.54 -9.97
CA GLY A 29 -9.90 -3.00 -11.01
C GLY A 29 -11.29 -2.37 -10.91
N GLU A 30 -11.40 -1.15 -10.35
CA GLU A 30 -12.69 -0.51 -10.08
C GLU A 30 -12.78 0.92 -10.66
N CYS A 31 -14.01 1.36 -10.91
CA CYS A 31 -14.30 2.75 -11.29
C CYS A 31 -14.51 3.60 -10.03
N ILE A 32 -13.58 4.52 -9.79
CA ILE A 32 -13.55 5.38 -8.60
C ILE A 32 -13.89 6.82 -9.00
N GLU A 33 -14.78 7.45 -8.23
CA GLU A 33 -15.11 8.87 -8.36
C GLU A 33 -13.93 9.77 -7.96
N PHE A 34 -13.73 10.86 -8.68
CA PHE A 34 -12.78 11.91 -8.36
C PHE A 34 -13.27 13.28 -8.83
N LEU A 35 -12.69 14.34 -8.25
CA LEU A 35 -12.95 15.71 -8.68
C LEU A 35 -12.07 16.05 -9.90
N PHE A 36 -12.71 16.30 -11.05
CA PHE A 36 -12.06 16.87 -12.23
C PHE A 36 -12.15 18.39 -12.18
N LYS A 37 -11.04 19.09 -12.41
CA LYS A 37 -10.92 20.54 -12.21
C LYS A 37 -11.50 21.41 -13.34
N GLY A 38 -12.02 20.78 -14.40
CA GLY A 38 -12.74 21.45 -15.48
C GLY A 38 -11.99 21.46 -16.82
N CYS A 39 -10.66 21.48 -16.83
CA CYS A 39 -9.87 21.46 -18.06
C CYS A 39 -8.70 20.47 -18.06
N GLY A 40 -8.28 20.04 -19.26
CA GLY A 40 -7.21 19.08 -19.46
C GLY A 40 -7.60 17.66 -19.08
N GLY A 41 -6.74 17.02 -18.29
CA GLY A 41 -6.90 15.62 -17.92
C GLY A 41 -6.56 14.67 -19.07
N ASN A 42 -7.04 13.44 -18.97
CA ASN A 42 -6.83 12.43 -20.00
C ASN A 42 -8.11 11.61 -20.26
N GLN A 43 -8.00 10.62 -21.15
CA GLN A 43 -9.14 9.82 -21.59
C GLN A 43 -9.68 8.87 -20.50
N ASN A 44 -8.96 8.57 -19.41
CA ASN A 44 -9.50 7.79 -18.29
C ASN A 44 -10.39 8.66 -17.39
N ARG A 45 -11.43 9.24 -17.98
CA ARG A 45 -12.41 10.11 -17.33
C ARG A 45 -13.78 9.87 -17.92
N PHE A 46 -14.74 9.57 -17.06
CA PHE A 46 -16.10 9.20 -17.42
C PHE A 46 -17.08 10.04 -16.61
N THR A 47 -18.25 10.30 -17.18
CA THR A 47 -19.32 11.10 -16.57
C THR A 47 -20.15 10.31 -15.56
N SER A 48 -20.19 8.99 -15.69
CA SER A 48 -20.88 8.09 -14.77
C SER A 48 -20.04 6.86 -14.45
N LYS A 49 -20.38 6.20 -13.34
CA LYS A 49 -19.75 4.94 -12.95
C LYS A 49 -20.04 3.86 -13.99
N GLU A 50 -21.26 3.86 -14.53
CA GLU A 50 -21.74 2.93 -15.55
C GLU A 50 -20.95 3.08 -16.86
N ASP A 51 -20.74 4.31 -17.33
CA ASP A 51 -19.93 4.57 -18.53
C ASP A 51 -18.48 4.10 -18.35
N CYS A 52 -17.91 4.30 -17.15
CA CYS A 52 -16.59 3.80 -16.81
C CYS A 52 -16.55 2.27 -16.83
N GLN A 53 -17.51 1.63 -16.16
CA GLN A 53 -17.59 0.17 -16.09
C GLN A 53 -17.79 -0.44 -17.48
N GLN A 54 -18.59 0.19 -18.33
CA GLN A 54 -18.83 -0.28 -19.69
C GLN A 54 -17.61 -0.05 -20.59
N GLY A 55 -16.98 1.13 -20.53
CA GLY A 55 -15.76 1.45 -21.27
C GLY A 55 -14.56 0.60 -20.85
N CYS A 56 -14.52 0.17 -19.59
CA CYS A 56 -13.45 -0.66 -19.01
C CYS A 56 -13.89 -2.09 -18.69
N LYS A 57 -15.00 -2.57 -19.28
CA LYS A 57 -15.68 -3.84 -18.94
C LYS A 57 -14.73 -5.05 -18.94
N SER A 58 -13.84 -5.12 -19.93
CA SER A 58 -12.86 -6.21 -20.05
C SER A 58 -11.85 -6.22 -18.90
N LEU A 59 -11.64 -5.10 -18.22
CA LEU A 59 -10.73 -4.95 -17.08
C LEU A 59 -11.44 -5.06 -15.73
N THR A 60 -12.75 -4.80 -15.66
CA THR A 60 -13.59 -5.04 -14.47
C THR A 60 -14.05 -6.49 -14.33
N LEU A 61 -13.80 -7.32 -15.35
CA LEU A 61 -14.27 -8.71 -15.43
C LEU A 61 -13.67 -9.60 -14.33
N CYS A 62 -12.44 -9.31 -13.93
CA CYS A 62 -11.80 -9.97 -12.80
C CYS A 62 -12.26 -9.27 -11.52
N GLY A 63 -13.12 -9.91 -10.73
CA GLY A 63 -13.68 -9.32 -9.51
C GLY A 63 -12.62 -8.84 -8.49
N LYS A 64 -11.35 -9.27 -8.62
CA LYS A 64 -10.18 -8.67 -8.00
C LYS A 64 -8.99 -8.64 -8.97
N GLY A 65 -8.37 -7.48 -9.10
CA GLY A 65 -7.20 -7.26 -9.96
C GLY A 65 -7.54 -7.25 -11.45
N LEU A 66 -6.52 -7.14 -12.30
CA LEU A 66 -6.69 -7.08 -13.76
C LEU A 66 -6.60 -8.46 -14.42
N PRO A 67 -7.16 -8.63 -15.63
CA PRO A 67 -6.86 -9.77 -16.47
C PRO A 67 -5.36 -9.92 -16.73
N LEU A 68 -4.91 -11.17 -16.85
CA LEU A 68 -3.55 -11.49 -17.29
C LEU A 68 -3.29 -10.87 -18.66
N MET A 69 -2.07 -10.38 -18.86
CA MET A 69 -1.61 -9.84 -20.13
C MET A 69 -0.69 -10.85 -20.82
N ASP A 70 -0.72 -10.88 -22.15
CA ASP A 70 0.28 -11.59 -22.94
C ASP A 70 1.58 -10.76 -23.10
N PHE A 71 2.58 -11.35 -23.75
CA PHE A 71 3.88 -10.71 -23.98
C PHE A 71 3.81 -9.47 -24.87
N ALA A 72 2.72 -9.28 -25.63
CA ALA A 72 2.48 -8.11 -26.46
C ALA A 72 1.70 -7.01 -25.72
N GLY A 73 1.35 -7.24 -24.45
CA GLY A 73 0.58 -6.29 -23.64
C GLY A 73 -0.92 -6.28 -23.98
N ASN A 74 -1.44 -7.32 -24.63
CA ASN A 74 -2.86 -7.52 -24.87
C ASN A 74 -3.48 -8.42 -23.79
N ILE A 75 -4.78 -8.24 -23.54
CA ILE A 75 -5.50 -9.06 -22.56
C ILE A 75 -5.45 -10.53 -23.00
N LYS A 76 -4.95 -11.40 -22.12
CA LYS A 76 -4.89 -12.84 -22.35
C LYS A 76 -6.29 -13.43 -22.28
N ARG A 77 -6.87 -13.65 -23.46
CA ARG A 77 -8.14 -14.36 -23.63
C ARG A 77 -7.95 -15.86 -23.40
N CYS A 78 -9.02 -16.50 -22.98
CA CYS A 78 -9.08 -17.94 -22.75
C CYS A 78 -10.32 -18.54 -23.37
N ASP A 79 -10.24 -19.85 -23.57
CA ASP A 79 -11.34 -20.72 -23.96
C ASP A 79 -11.19 -21.95 -23.08
N ALA A 80 -12.24 -22.29 -22.32
CA ALA A 80 -12.17 -23.32 -21.28
C ALA A 80 -11.67 -24.67 -21.80
N ASP A 81 -11.84 -24.95 -23.10
CA ASP A 81 -11.53 -26.24 -23.71
C ASP A 81 -10.26 -26.19 -24.59
N ARG A 82 -9.95 -25.05 -25.21
CA ARG A 82 -8.87 -24.95 -26.22
C ARG A 82 -7.70 -24.05 -25.83
N VAL A 83 -7.94 -23.02 -25.03
CA VAL A 83 -6.91 -22.04 -24.65
C VAL A 83 -6.94 -21.89 -23.13
N PRO A 84 -6.29 -22.84 -22.41
CA PRO A 84 -6.32 -22.85 -20.96
C PRO A 84 -5.53 -21.66 -20.39
N CYS A 85 -6.01 -21.16 -19.25
CA CYS A 85 -5.26 -20.21 -18.45
C CYS A 85 -4.10 -20.90 -17.72
N PRO A 86 -3.01 -20.17 -17.40
CA PRO A 86 -1.95 -20.67 -16.52
C PRO A 86 -2.52 -21.13 -15.17
N GLY A 87 -1.85 -22.07 -14.49
CA GLY A 87 -2.38 -22.68 -13.27
C GLY A 87 -2.77 -21.70 -12.14
N SER A 88 -2.16 -20.51 -12.09
CA SER A 88 -2.48 -19.43 -11.15
C SER A 88 -3.72 -18.61 -11.52
N HIS A 89 -4.30 -18.84 -12.69
CA HIS A 89 -5.41 -18.10 -13.26
C HIS A 89 -6.58 -19.03 -13.57
N GLU A 90 -7.78 -18.46 -13.55
CA GLU A 90 -9.03 -19.09 -13.96
C GLU A 90 -9.62 -18.33 -15.14
N CYS A 91 -10.33 -19.05 -16.01
CA CYS A 91 -10.98 -18.46 -17.17
C CYS A 91 -12.33 -17.88 -16.74
N VAL A 92 -12.51 -16.57 -16.84
CA VAL A 92 -13.72 -15.86 -16.42
C VAL A 92 -14.32 -15.12 -17.61
N GLY A 93 -15.63 -15.24 -17.78
CA GLY A 93 -16.39 -14.58 -18.85
C GLY A 93 -17.25 -15.58 -19.63
N ARG A 94 -17.67 -15.18 -20.84
CA ARG A 94 -18.51 -16.01 -21.71
C ARG A 94 -18.03 -15.92 -23.16
N GLY A 95 -17.85 -17.08 -23.79
CA GLY A 95 -17.43 -17.17 -25.20
C GLY A 95 -16.12 -16.43 -25.46
N MET A 96 -16.06 -15.68 -26.55
CA MET A 96 -14.86 -14.93 -26.96
C MET A 96 -14.49 -13.77 -26.02
N GLU A 97 -15.39 -13.35 -25.11
CA GLU A 97 -15.12 -12.33 -24.09
C GLU A 97 -14.38 -12.88 -22.86
N SER A 98 -14.09 -14.18 -22.81
CA SER A 98 -13.46 -14.81 -21.65
C SER A 98 -11.98 -14.47 -21.53
N VAL A 99 -11.54 -14.17 -20.31
CA VAL A 99 -10.19 -13.71 -19.98
C VAL A 99 -9.61 -14.48 -18.80
N CYS A 100 -8.28 -14.56 -18.74
CA CYS A 100 -7.61 -15.19 -17.61
C CYS A 100 -7.53 -14.24 -16.41
N CYS A 101 -8.33 -14.51 -15.38
CA CYS A 101 -8.30 -13.78 -14.11
C CYS A 101 -7.47 -14.51 -13.08
N GLN A 102 -6.82 -13.76 -12.19
CA GLN A 102 -6.01 -14.35 -11.14
C GLN A 102 -6.91 -15.04 -10.09
N LYS A 103 -6.62 -16.31 -9.75
CA LYS A 103 -7.43 -17.05 -8.79
C LYS A 103 -7.45 -16.37 -7.42
N ALA A 104 -8.60 -16.34 -6.75
CA ALA A 104 -8.73 -15.77 -5.40
C ALA A 104 -7.71 -16.32 -4.38
N ALA A 105 -7.32 -17.59 -4.53
CA ALA A 105 -6.27 -18.23 -3.72
C ALA A 105 -4.89 -17.56 -3.84
N PHE A 106 -4.61 -16.89 -4.95
CA PHE A 106 -3.38 -16.12 -5.14
C PHE A 106 -3.37 -14.86 -4.24
N PHE A 107 -4.49 -14.12 -4.20
CA PHE A 107 -4.66 -13.01 -3.25
C PHE A 107 -4.70 -13.46 -1.79
N ALA A 108 -5.16 -14.69 -1.52
CA ALA A 108 -5.10 -15.27 -0.17
C ALA A 108 -3.66 -15.61 0.27
N LYS A 109 -2.74 -15.94 -0.66
CA LYS A 109 -1.31 -16.14 -0.35
C LYS A 109 -0.61 -14.81 -0.07
N HIS A 110 -1.02 -13.74 -0.74
CA HIS A 110 -0.64 -12.34 -0.48
C HIS A 110 -1.63 -11.67 0.47
N ARG A 111 -1.89 -12.31 1.62
CA ARG A 111 -2.70 -11.70 2.67
C ARG A 111 -2.07 -10.36 3.07
N ALA A 112 -2.91 -9.33 3.22
CA ALA A 112 -2.50 -8.06 3.79
C ALA A 112 -1.83 -8.32 5.16
N ARG A 113 -0.53 -8.01 5.25
CA ARG A 113 0.27 -8.25 6.45
C ARG A 113 0.74 -6.91 6.98
N SER A 114 0.67 -6.74 8.30
CA SER A 114 1.38 -5.67 8.96
C SER A 114 2.88 -5.87 8.75
N ARG A 115 3.53 -4.86 8.18
CA ARG A 115 4.98 -4.76 7.96
C ARG A 115 5.49 -3.46 8.56
N TYR A 116 6.80 -3.28 8.62
CA TYR A 116 7.44 -2.06 9.10
C TYR A 116 8.32 -1.45 8.01
N TYR A 117 8.35 -0.13 7.94
CA TYR A 117 9.27 0.61 7.09
C TYR A 117 9.95 1.70 7.93
N TYR A 118 11.18 2.03 7.57
CA TYR A 118 11.94 3.13 8.13
C TYR A 118 11.55 4.45 7.45
N ASP A 119 10.98 5.35 8.24
CA ASP A 119 10.72 6.72 7.82
C ASP A 119 11.96 7.58 8.08
N ALA A 120 12.68 7.94 7.01
CA ALA A 120 13.92 8.69 7.09
C ALA A 120 13.75 10.12 7.64
N ALA A 121 12.56 10.71 7.53
CA ALA A 121 12.27 12.05 8.04
C ALA A 121 12.15 12.04 9.58
N SER A 122 11.42 11.06 10.12
CA SER A 122 11.27 10.93 11.58
C SER A 122 12.31 10.01 12.24
N LYS A 123 13.13 9.31 11.45
CA LYS A 123 14.16 8.34 11.88
C LYS A 123 13.58 7.16 12.67
N LEU A 124 12.37 6.73 12.32
CA LEU A 124 11.60 5.75 13.08
C LEU A 124 11.04 4.65 12.17
N CYS A 125 10.97 3.44 12.71
CA CYS A 125 10.29 2.33 12.08
C CYS A 125 8.80 2.36 12.38
N ARG A 126 7.98 2.54 11.34
CA ARG A 126 6.52 2.66 11.41
C ARG A 126 5.86 1.45 10.75
N SER A 127 4.70 1.06 11.26
CA SER A 127 3.93 -0.02 10.64
C SER A 127 3.17 0.49 9.40
N PHE A 128 3.00 -0.40 8.43
CA PHE A 128 2.12 -0.20 7.28
C PHE A 128 1.47 -1.52 6.87
N THR A 129 0.39 -1.44 6.11
CA THR A 129 -0.28 -2.62 5.55
C THR A 129 0.36 -2.95 4.21
N PHE A 130 1.09 -4.05 4.14
CA PHE A 130 1.66 -4.54 2.89
C PHE A 130 0.70 -5.54 2.26
N THR A 131 0.31 -5.28 1.01
CA THR A 131 -0.61 -6.11 0.20
C THR A 131 -0.04 -7.48 -0.14
N GLY A 132 1.25 -7.72 0.15
CA GLY A 132 1.89 -9.03 -0.01
C GLY A 132 2.66 -9.20 -1.32
N CYS A 133 2.52 -8.29 -2.28
CA CYS A 133 3.27 -8.26 -3.54
C CYS A 133 3.87 -6.87 -3.80
N GLY A 134 4.95 -6.81 -4.58
CA GLY A 134 5.68 -5.57 -4.87
C GLY A 134 6.52 -5.06 -3.69
N GLY A 135 6.69 -3.75 -3.60
CA GLY A 135 7.47 -3.06 -2.55
C GLY A 135 8.95 -2.85 -2.90
N ASN A 136 9.70 -2.36 -1.92
CA ASN A 136 11.15 -2.22 -1.95
C ASN A 136 11.75 -2.78 -0.65
N ASP A 137 13.08 -2.71 -0.50
CA ASP A 137 13.80 -3.27 0.66
C ASP A 137 13.42 -2.62 2.00
N ASN A 138 12.75 -1.46 1.99
CA ASN A 138 12.23 -0.80 3.19
C ASN A 138 10.91 -1.45 3.68
N ASN A 139 10.94 -2.77 3.89
CA ASN A 139 9.78 -3.59 4.22
C ASN A 139 10.17 -4.78 5.10
N PHE A 140 10.09 -4.58 6.41
CA PHE A 140 10.52 -5.53 7.43
C PHE A 140 9.34 -6.23 8.07
N ARG A 141 9.54 -7.48 8.52
CA ARG A 141 8.47 -8.27 9.15
C ARG A 141 8.20 -7.80 10.58
N THR A 142 9.22 -7.30 11.28
CA THR A 142 9.10 -6.79 12.65
C THR A 142 9.70 -5.40 12.81
N LYS A 143 9.26 -4.66 13.83
CA LYS A 143 9.85 -3.36 14.19
C LYS A 143 11.34 -3.50 14.55
N GLY A 144 11.70 -4.60 15.21
CA GLY A 144 13.06 -4.93 15.59
C GLY A 144 13.97 -5.12 14.37
N GLU A 145 13.56 -5.91 13.37
CA GLU A 145 14.29 -6.08 12.10
C GLU A 145 14.50 -4.73 11.41
N CYS A 146 13.45 -3.91 11.30
CA CYS A 146 13.55 -2.57 10.72
C CYS A 146 14.52 -1.67 11.49
N THR A 147 14.45 -1.69 12.82
CA THR A 147 15.25 -0.82 13.68
C THR A 147 16.71 -1.26 13.63
N GLN A 148 16.99 -2.56 13.67
CA GLN A 148 18.34 -3.11 13.53
C GLN A 148 18.96 -2.77 12.16
N PHE A 149 18.17 -2.85 11.09
CA PHE A 149 18.68 -2.65 9.74
C PHE A 149 18.82 -1.16 9.37
N CYS A 150 17.85 -0.32 9.74
CA CYS A 150 17.79 1.07 9.30
C CYS A 150 18.04 2.12 10.39
N SER A 151 17.78 1.81 11.66
CA SER A 151 18.05 2.72 12.78
C SER A 151 19.41 2.38 13.34
N SER A 152 20.42 3.14 12.95
CA SER A 152 21.81 2.82 13.24
C SER A 152 22.16 2.70 14.72
N GLU A 153 21.27 2.96 15.70
CA GLU A 153 21.63 2.87 17.11
C GLU A 153 20.33 2.84 18.04
N ILE A 154 20.39 2.46 19.35
CA ILE A 154 19.39 2.26 20.46
C ILE A 154 18.84 0.84 20.49
N ILE A 155 19.46 0.04 21.35
CA ILE A 155 19.07 -1.33 21.65
C ILE A 155 18.52 -1.34 23.07
N CYS A 156 17.22 -1.59 23.23
CA CYS A 156 16.63 -1.86 24.52
C CYS A 156 16.63 -3.39 24.75
N PRO A 157 17.47 -3.94 25.64
CA PRO A 157 17.66 -5.38 25.76
C PRO A 157 16.46 -6.13 26.35
N ARG A 158 15.48 -5.43 26.94
CA ARG A 158 14.36 -6.01 27.70
C ARG A 158 12.98 -5.68 27.11
N GLY A 159 12.92 -5.12 25.89
CA GLY A 159 11.67 -4.79 25.20
C GLY A 159 11.74 -3.44 24.47
N ASP A 160 10.60 -2.97 23.96
CA ASP A 160 10.55 -1.73 23.18
C ASP A 160 10.80 -0.47 24.05
N PRO A 161 11.45 0.58 23.50
CA PRO A 161 11.59 1.87 24.17
C PRO A 161 10.22 2.52 24.44
N HIS A 162 10.12 3.25 25.55
CA HIS A 162 8.91 3.95 25.93
C HIS A 162 8.54 5.03 24.89
N PRO A 163 7.27 5.12 24.44
CA PRO A 163 6.83 6.17 23.53
C PRO A 163 6.84 7.56 24.20
N ASP A 164 6.98 8.61 23.42
CA ASP A 164 6.93 9.99 23.89
C ASP A 164 5.52 10.38 24.36
N ARG A 165 5.44 11.35 25.28
CA ARG A 165 4.18 11.82 25.87
C ARG A 165 3.27 12.51 24.83
N TYR A 166 3.84 13.15 23.82
CA TYR A 166 3.10 13.93 22.83
C TYR A 166 2.90 13.20 21.50
N SER A 167 3.65 12.11 21.26
CA SER A 167 3.52 11.32 20.05
C SER A 167 3.87 9.86 20.30
N ILE A 168 2.89 8.97 20.13
CA ILE A 168 3.10 7.51 20.19
C ILE A 168 4.13 7.00 19.16
N ASN A 169 4.41 7.81 18.14
CA ASN A 169 5.40 7.49 17.11
C ASN A 169 6.82 7.93 17.50
N LYS A 170 7.00 8.84 18.47
CA LYS A 170 8.32 9.24 18.99
C LYS A 170 8.66 8.42 20.23
N ILE A 171 9.95 8.33 20.55
CA ILE A 171 10.43 7.66 21.78
C ILE A 171 10.77 8.70 22.84
N ALA A 172 10.54 8.36 24.10
CA ALA A 172 10.93 9.17 25.23
C ALA A 172 12.46 9.18 25.36
N THR A 173 13.05 10.35 25.15
CA THR A 173 14.50 10.57 25.29
C THR A 173 14.85 10.93 26.72
N CYS A 174 16.02 10.49 27.18
CA CYS A 174 16.49 10.71 28.54
C CYS A 174 17.96 11.12 28.56
N HIS A 175 18.30 11.88 29.60
CA HIS A 175 19.70 12.12 30.00
C HIS A 175 20.08 11.33 31.26
N GLU A 176 19.10 10.91 32.04
CA GLU A 176 19.29 10.20 33.32
C GLU A 176 18.02 9.37 33.58
N ASP A 177 18.13 8.35 34.43
CA ASP A 177 17.02 7.45 34.78
C ASP A 177 15.78 8.17 35.32
N LYS A 178 15.96 9.30 36.02
CA LYS A 178 14.86 10.10 36.58
C LYS A 178 13.92 10.70 35.52
N HIS A 179 14.39 10.84 34.28
CA HIS A 179 13.59 11.34 33.16
C HIS A 179 12.70 10.24 32.56
N CYS A 180 12.89 8.99 32.98
CA CYS A 180 12.11 7.87 32.51
C CYS A 180 10.91 7.57 33.40
N PRO A 181 9.80 7.10 32.82
CA PRO A 181 8.66 6.62 33.58
C PRO A 181 9.02 5.45 34.50
N ARG A 182 8.16 5.17 35.49
CA ARG A 182 8.34 4.01 36.38
C ARG A 182 8.55 2.72 35.56
N ASN A 183 9.53 1.92 35.97
CA ASN A 183 9.99 0.69 35.31
C ASN A 183 10.78 0.88 33.99
N TYR A 184 11.31 2.08 33.73
CA TYR A 184 12.23 2.33 32.63
C TYR A 184 13.53 2.96 33.13
N THR A 185 14.63 2.63 32.45
CA THR A 185 16.00 3.10 32.70
C THR A 185 16.57 3.70 31.42
N CYS A 186 17.44 4.69 31.55
CA CYS A 186 18.03 5.39 30.44
C CYS A 186 19.14 4.56 29.78
N SER A 187 18.93 4.17 28.52
CA SER A 187 19.96 3.54 27.70
C SER A 187 20.69 4.61 26.92
N HIS A 188 21.97 4.78 27.24
CA HIS A 188 22.82 5.82 26.68
C HIS A 188 23.45 5.40 25.36
N ARG A 189 23.78 6.43 24.58
CA ARG A 189 24.66 6.35 23.42
C ARG A 189 25.90 7.17 23.69
N VAL A 190 27.00 6.82 23.03
CA VAL A 190 28.17 7.69 23.00
C VAL A 190 27.81 8.96 22.20
N GLY A 191 27.77 10.12 22.87
CA GLY A 191 27.63 11.43 22.23
C GLY A 191 26.21 11.89 21.87
N ARG A 192 25.14 11.24 22.36
CA ARG A 192 23.73 11.67 22.15
C ARG A 192 22.84 11.37 23.36
N ASN A 193 21.66 12.01 23.40
CA ASN A 193 20.61 11.72 24.39
C ASN A 193 20.19 10.24 24.31
N GLY A 194 20.00 9.61 25.46
CA GLY A 194 19.57 8.22 25.58
C GLY A 194 18.07 8.04 25.36
N ALA A 195 17.58 6.81 25.50
CA ALA A 195 16.14 6.52 25.52
C ALA A 195 15.73 5.66 26.70
N CYS A 196 14.47 5.83 27.11
CA CYS A 196 13.88 5.07 28.20
C CYS A 196 13.57 3.64 27.75
N CYS A 197 14.38 2.69 28.22
CA CYS A 197 14.23 1.26 27.96
C CYS A 197 13.65 0.53 29.18
N PRO A 198 12.89 -0.57 29.01
CA PRO A 198 12.30 -1.30 30.13
C PRO A 198 13.36 -1.81 31.11
N SER A 199 13.16 -1.54 32.40
CA SER A 199 14.05 -1.99 33.48
C SER A 199 13.87 -3.47 33.81
N ARG A 200 12.69 -4.04 33.53
CA ARG A 200 12.37 -5.47 33.72
C ARG A 200 11.66 -6.00 32.47
N GLY A 201 11.99 -7.22 32.03
CA GLY A 201 11.33 -7.86 30.90
C GLY A 201 9.87 -8.16 31.23
N LYS A 202 8.99 -8.09 30.22
CA LYS A 202 7.63 -8.65 30.36
C LYS A 202 7.77 -10.16 30.57
N TRP A 203 7.33 -10.66 31.73
CA TRP A 203 7.13 -12.10 31.89
C TRP A 203 6.03 -12.56 30.94
N PRO A 204 6.17 -13.75 30.33
CA PRO A 204 5.16 -14.34 29.44
C PRO A 204 3.82 -14.56 30.14
#